data_AF-A0A377M2I7-F1
#
_entry.id   AF-A0A377M2I7-F1
#
_cell.length_a   1.000
_cell.length_b   1.000
_cell.length_c   1.000
_cell.angle_alpha   90.00
_cell.angle_beta   90.00
_cell.angle_gamma   90.00
#
_symmetry.space_group_name_H-M   'P 1'
#
loop_
_entity.id
_entity.type
_entity.pdbx_description
1 polymer ?
#
loop_
_entity_poly.entity_id
_entity_poly.type
_entity_poly.pdbx_seq_one_letter_code
_entity_poly.pdbx_strand_id
1 'polypeptide(L)'
;MFVLEDTDTGTVAGICAIEVAVGLNDPWYNYRVGTMVHASKELNVYNALPTLFLCNDHTGASELCTLFLDPAWRKEGNGYLLSKSRFMFMAAFRDRFNEKVVAEMRGVIDDKGYSPFWESLASVSSRWSSAGADYLCGNRTEKRLSLS
;
A
#
# COMPACT_ATOMS: atom_id res chain seq x y z
N MET A 1 -8.69 -7.55 -12.37
CA MET A 1 -9.67 -6.89 -11.48
C MET A 1 -10.85 -7.82 -11.28
N PHE A 2 -11.46 -7.81 -10.10
CA PHE A 2 -12.60 -8.64 -9.73
C PHE A 2 -13.71 -7.75 -9.17
N VAL A 3 -14.95 -8.18 -9.37
CA VAL A 3 -16.17 -7.52 -8.91
C VAL A 3 -16.98 -8.52 -8.10
N LEU A 4 -17.51 -8.10 -6.96
CA LEU A 4 -18.57 -8.82 -6.24
C LEU A 4 -19.90 -8.22 -6.68
N GLU A 5 -20.77 -9.05 -7.24
CA GLU A 5 -22.06 -8.66 -7.78
C GLU A 5 -23.14 -9.57 -7.18
N ASP A 6 -24.27 -8.97 -6.83
CA ASP A 6 -25.51 -9.69 -6.57
C ASP A 6 -26.15 -10.12 -7.88
N THR A 7 -26.20 -11.42 -8.12
CA THR A 7 -26.68 -11.99 -9.39
C THR A 7 -28.17 -11.80 -9.64
N ASP A 8 -28.97 -11.57 -8.60
CA ASP A 8 -30.41 -11.37 -8.75
C ASP A 8 -30.75 -9.94 -9.17
N THR A 9 -29.98 -8.97 -8.68
CA THR A 9 -30.23 -7.54 -8.90
C THR A 9 -29.26 -6.87 -9.87
N GLY A 10 -28.12 -7.50 -10.15
CA GLY A 10 -26.99 -6.91 -10.88
C GLY A 10 -26.23 -5.85 -10.08
N THR A 11 -26.47 -5.75 -8.77
CA THR A 11 -25.87 -4.70 -7.95
C THR A 11 -24.41 -5.03 -7.64
N VAL A 12 -23.50 -4.12 -7.97
CA VAL A 12 -22.09 -4.23 -7.60
C VAL A 12 -21.90 -3.88 -6.12
N ALA A 13 -21.49 -4.88 -5.33
CA ALA A 13 -21.26 -4.78 -3.90
C ALA A 13 -19.83 -4.34 -3.55
N GLY A 14 -18.85 -4.69 -4.38
CA GLY A 14 -17.45 -4.41 -4.09
C GLY A 14 -16.51 -4.80 -5.22
N ILE A 15 -15.25 -4.41 -5.06
CA ILE A 15 -14.18 -4.66 -6.03
C ILE A 15 -12.89 -5.07 -5.33
N CYS A 16 -12.10 -5.89 -6.01
CA CYS A 16 -10.72 -6.12 -5.61
C CYS A 16 -9.79 -6.32 -6.82
N ALA A 17 -8.48 -6.21 -6.60
CA ALA A 17 -7.51 -6.40 -7.68
C ALA A 17 -6.25 -7.12 -7.21
N ILE A 18 -5.45 -7.54 -8.19
CA ILE A 18 -4.11 -8.08 -8.01
C ILE A 18 -3.27 -7.47 -9.13
N GLU A 19 -2.11 -6.94 -8.78
CA GLU A 19 -1.08 -6.54 -9.73
C GLU A 19 -0.07 -7.68 -9.85
N VAL A 20 0.32 -8.03 -11.08
CA VAL A 20 1.20 -9.19 -11.32
C VAL A 20 2.62 -8.90 -10.83
N ALA A 21 3.10 -7.67 -11.07
CA ALA A 21 4.43 -7.24 -10.68
C ALA A 21 4.46 -5.72 -10.53
N VAL A 22 4.68 -5.24 -9.30
CA VAL A 22 4.86 -3.81 -9.03
C VAL A 22 6.24 -3.33 -9.47
N GLY A 23 6.39 -2.05 -9.80
CA GLY A 23 7.71 -1.47 -10.04
C GLY A 23 8.30 -1.72 -11.43
N LEU A 24 7.57 -2.35 -12.37
CA LEU A 24 8.11 -2.67 -13.69
C LEU A 24 8.12 -1.50 -14.68
N ASN A 25 7.03 -0.75 -14.75
CA ASN A 25 6.91 0.42 -15.62
C ASN A 25 7.37 1.68 -14.89
N ASP A 26 6.89 1.86 -13.67
CA ASP A 26 7.18 3.01 -12.81
C ASP A 26 7.69 2.53 -11.45
N PRO A 27 8.66 3.24 -10.83
CA PRO A 27 9.17 2.85 -9.53
C PRO A 27 8.07 2.79 -8.47
N TRP A 28 8.06 1.69 -7.71
CA TRP A 28 7.21 1.52 -6.54
C TRP A 28 8.07 1.76 -5.30
N TYR A 29 7.83 2.89 -4.62
CA TYR A 29 8.65 3.31 -3.48
C TYR A 29 8.00 2.98 -2.14
N ASN A 30 8.83 2.56 -1.19
CA ASN A 30 8.47 2.31 0.20
C ASN A 30 9.57 2.79 1.15
N TYR A 31 9.18 3.05 2.41
CA TYR A 31 10.13 3.29 3.48
C TYR A 31 10.43 2.00 4.23
N ARG A 32 11.72 1.67 4.34
CA ARG A 32 12.20 0.60 5.21
C ARG A 32 12.77 1.19 6.49
N VAL A 33 12.29 0.70 7.64
CA VAL A 33 12.88 1.01 8.94
C VAL A 33 14.19 0.23 9.09
N GLY A 34 15.29 0.94 9.29
CA GLY A 34 16.59 0.37 9.62
C GLY A 34 17.21 1.05 10.83
N THR A 35 18.43 0.66 11.17
CA THR A 35 19.22 1.30 12.24
C THR A 35 20.48 1.89 11.65
N MET A 36 20.69 3.18 11.84
CA MET A 36 21.92 3.87 11.49
C MET A 36 22.78 4.05 12.74
N VAL A 37 24.01 3.54 12.69
CA VAL A 37 24.97 3.64 13.80
C VAL A 37 25.96 4.75 13.49
N HIS A 38 25.99 5.76 14.35
CA HIS A 38 27.00 6.80 14.37
C HIS A 38 27.98 6.51 15.51
N ALA A 39 29.22 6.18 15.16
CA ALA A 39 30.29 5.93 16.11
C ALA A 39 31.44 6.91 15.89
N SER A 40 31.77 7.69 16.92
CA SER A 40 32.96 8.54 16.94
C SER A 40 33.81 8.17 18.14
N LYS A 41 34.99 7.59 17.87
CA LYS A 41 35.94 7.20 18.91
C LYS A 41 36.50 8.41 19.65
N GLU A 42 36.77 9.50 18.93
CA GLU A 42 37.33 10.74 19.48
C GLU A 42 36.36 11.43 20.45
N LEU A 43 35.06 11.35 20.17
CA LEU A 43 34.01 11.93 21.02
C LEU A 43 33.44 10.92 22.03
N ASN A 44 33.91 9.67 22.05
CA ASN A 44 33.33 8.56 22.81
C ASN A 44 31.80 8.41 22.63
N VAL A 45 31.33 8.62 21.40
CA VAL A 45 29.90 8.55 21.05
C VAL A 45 29.62 7.27 20.27
N TYR A 46 28.58 6.55 20.69
CA TYR A 46 27.99 5.44 19.95
C TYR A 46 26.47 5.56 19.99
N ASN A 47 25.88 6.01 18.88
CA ASN A 47 24.44 6.25 18.78
C ASN A 47 23.84 5.35 17.69
N ALA A 48 22.96 4.45 18.08
CA ALA A 48 22.16 3.64 17.17
C ALA A 48 20.75 4.27 17.06
N LEU A 49 20.42 4.80 15.90
CA LEU A 49 19.17 5.53 15.66
C LEU A 49 18.29 4.76 14.68
N PRO A 50 16.98 4.58 14.98
CA PRO A 50 16.01 4.17 13.97
C PRO A 50 15.99 5.18 12.82
N THR A 51 16.04 4.71 11.58
CA THR A 51 16.10 5.57 10.39
C THR A 51 15.21 5.00 9.29
N LEU A 52 14.42 5.86 8.65
CA LEU A 52 13.64 5.52 7.48
C LEU A 52 14.51 5.65 6.23
N PHE A 53 14.59 4.59 5.44
CA PHE A 53 15.28 4.57 4.16
C PHE A 53 14.25 4.47 3.04
N LEU A 54 14.24 5.43 2.13
CA LEU A 54 13.46 5.33 0.89
C LEU A 54 14.08 4.25 0.00
N CYS A 55 13.29 3.27 -0.41
CA CYS A 55 13.74 2.14 -1.23
C CYS A 55 12.61 1.64 -2.15
N ASN A 56 12.93 0.62 -2.95
CA ASN A 56 12.05 -0.02 -3.93
C ASN A 56 12.28 -1.55 -3.96
N ASP A 57 12.54 -2.13 -2.78
CA ASP A 57 12.93 -3.54 -2.58
C ASP A 57 11.82 -4.57 -2.86
N HIS A 58 10.64 -4.08 -3.22
CA HIS A 58 9.49 -4.87 -3.64
C HIS A 58 9.26 -4.90 -5.15
N THR A 59 10.12 -4.25 -5.95
CA THR A 59 10.05 -4.30 -7.42
C THR A 59 10.00 -5.75 -7.90
N GLY A 60 9.04 -6.06 -8.78
CA GLY A 60 8.76 -7.39 -9.30
C GLY A 60 7.83 -8.24 -8.44
N ALA A 61 7.50 -7.86 -7.20
CA ALA A 61 6.55 -8.61 -6.37
C ALA A 61 5.12 -8.49 -6.90
N SER A 62 4.30 -9.54 -6.74
CA SER A 62 2.86 -9.41 -6.95
C SER A 62 2.23 -8.63 -5.80
N GLU A 63 1.24 -7.79 -6.08
CA GLU A 63 0.58 -6.96 -5.07
C GLU A 63 -0.92 -7.26 -4.98
N LEU A 64 -1.40 -7.46 -3.76
CA LEU A 64 -2.83 -7.38 -3.45
C LEU A 64 -3.22 -5.90 -3.32
N CYS A 65 -3.59 -5.29 -4.42
CA CYS A 65 -4.12 -3.94 -4.46
C CYS A 65 -5.65 -3.96 -4.38
N THR A 66 -6.26 -2.78 -4.19
CA THR A 66 -7.72 -2.54 -4.19
C THR A 66 -8.52 -3.55 -3.38
N LEU A 67 -9.08 -3.14 -2.25
CA LEU A 67 -10.10 -3.92 -1.56
C LEU A 67 -11.16 -2.96 -1.05
N PHE A 68 -12.27 -2.90 -1.77
CA PHE A 68 -13.39 -2.04 -1.41
C PHE A 68 -14.66 -2.86 -1.39
N LEU A 69 -15.40 -2.73 -0.29
CA LEU A 69 -16.70 -3.34 -0.11
C LEU A 69 -17.64 -2.29 0.47
N ASP A 70 -18.78 -2.11 -0.20
CA ASP A 70 -19.84 -1.23 0.25
C ASP A 70 -20.26 -1.62 1.70
N PRO A 71 -20.39 -0.66 2.62
CA PRO A 71 -20.78 -0.93 4.00
C PRO A 71 -22.03 -1.80 4.16
N ALA A 72 -23.04 -1.64 3.30
CA ALA A 72 -24.29 -2.43 3.34
C ALA A 72 -24.05 -3.92 3.02
N TRP A 73 -22.94 -4.23 2.36
CA TRP A 73 -22.53 -5.57 1.95
C TRP A 73 -21.47 -6.18 2.86
N ARG A 74 -21.04 -5.49 3.93
CA ARG A 74 -20.11 -6.00 4.96
C ARG A 74 -20.78 -6.96 5.94
N LYS A 75 -21.41 -7.98 5.39
CA LYS A 75 -22.14 -9.03 6.10
C LYS A 75 -21.82 -10.39 5.46
N GLU A 76 -22.19 -11.46 6.15
CA GLU A 76 -22.25 -12.81 5.58
C GLU A 76 -20.94 -13.30 4.93
N GLY A 77 -19.79 -12.77 5.37
CA GLY A 77 -18.48 -13.17 4.85
C GLY A 77 -18.13 -12.60 3.47
N ASN A 78 -18.91 -11.67 2.91
CA ASN A 78 -18.64 -11.05 1.60
C ASN A 78 -17.23 -10.44 1.49
N GLY A 79 -16.75 -9.80 2.56
CA GLY A 79 -15.38 -9.26 2.60
C GLY A 79 -14.31 -10.35 2.55
N TYR A 80 -14.57 -11.49 3.18
CA TYR A 80 -13.68 -12.64 3.14
C TYR A 80 -13.67 -13.26 1.75
N LEU A 81 -14.85 -13.48 1.14
CA LEU A 81 -14.98 -13.99 -0.22
C LEU A 81 -14.24 -13.09 -1.21
N LEU A 82 -14.51 -11.78 -1.19
CA LEU A 82 -13.89 -10.81 -2.08
C LEU A 82 -12.36 -10.73 -1.87
N SER A 83 -11.88 -10.87 -0.64
CA SER A 83 -10.44 -10.90 -0.39
C SER A 83 -9.80 -12.21 -0.87
N LYS A 84 -10.45 -13.35 -0.60
CA LYS A 84 -9.94 -14.69 -0.90
C LYS A 84 -10.02 -15.05 -2.38
N SER A 85 -10.94 -14.50 -3.14
CA SER A 85 -11.01 -14.68 -4.60
C SER A 85 -9.66 -14.38 -5.27
N ARG A 86 -8.94 -13.37 -4.76
CA ARG A 86 -7.59 -13.03 -5.22
C ARG A 86 -6.60 -14.17 -5.05
N PHE A 87 -6.53 -14.73 -3.84
CA PHE A 87 -5.66 -15.86 -3.55
C PHE A 87 -6.06 -17.12 -4.31
N MET A 88 -7.37 -17.37 -4.47
CA MET A 88 -7.85 -18.51 -5.26
C MET A 88 -7.46 -18.36 -6.73
N PHE A 89 -7.57 -17.15 -7.30
CA PHE A 89 -7.12 -16.86 -8.66
C PHE A 89 -5.60 -17.03 -8.79
N MET A 90 -4.81 -16.54 -7.84
CA MET A 90 -3.36 -16.75 -7.83
C MET A 90 -2.97 -18.22 -7.74
N ALA A 91 -3.70 -19.02 -6.96
CA ALA A 91 -3.47 -20.45 -6.85
C ALA A 91 -3.79 -21.18 -8.16
N ALA A 92 -4.90 -20.81 -8.83
CA ALA A 92 -5.30 -21.40 -10.10
C ALA A 92 -4.35 -21.08 -11.27
N PHE A 93 -3.67 -19.93 -11.21
CA PHE A 93 -2.77 -19.44 -12.27
C PHE A 93 -1.38 -19.12 -11.70
N ARG A 94 -0.82 -20.05 -10.93
CA ARG A 94 0.39 -19.82 -10.12
C ARG A 94 1.61 -19.36 -10.91
N ASP A 95 1.72 -19.79 -12.16
CA ASP A 95 2.78 -19.43 -13.11
C ASP A 95 2.76 -17.95 -13.53
N ARG A 96 1.63 -17.27 -13.33
CA ARG A 96 1.45 -15.85 -13.68
C ARG A 96 1.83 -14.89 -12.56
N PHE A 97 2.14 -15.38 -11.36
CA PHE A 97 2.40 -14.55 -10.19
C PHE A 97 3.77 -14.83 -9.57
N ASN A 98 4.35 -13.80 -8.99
CA ASN A 98 5.64 -13.89 -8.30
C ASN A 98 5.50 -14.59 -6.95
N GLU A 99 6.59 -15.20 -6.47
CA GLU A 99 6.60 -15.88 -5.17
C GLU A 99 6.38 -14.91 -4.00
N LYS A 100 6.99 -13.71 -4.08
CA LYS A 100 6.78 -12.65 -3.11
C LYS A 100 5.48 -11.92 -3.45
N VAL A 101 4.56 -11.93 -2.48
CA VAL A 101 3.29 -11.21 -2.55
C VAL A 101 3.26 -10.15 -1.46
N VAL A 102 2.91 -8.92 -1.81
CA VAL A 102 2.82 -7.80 -0.88
C VAL A 102 1.42 -7.20 -0.87
N ALA A 103 1.10 -6.48 0.19
CA ALA A 103 -0.12 -5.68 0.28
C ALA A 103 0.22 -4.39 1.01
N GLU A 104 -0.12 -3.26 0.41
CA GLU A 104 -0.07 -1.97 1.08
C GLU A 104 -1.36 -1.78 1.90
N MET A 105 -1.22 -1.51 3.19
CA MET A 105 -2.34 -1.12 4.05
C MET A 105 -2.36 0.40 4.18
N ARG A 106 -3.52 1.03 4.31
CA ARG A 106 -3.55 2.47 4.54
C ARG A 106 -2.95 2.81 5.89
N GLY A 107 -2.11 3.84 5.93
CA GLY A 107 -1.61 4.45 7.15
C GLY A 107 -2.73 5.10 7.98
N VAL A 108 -2.40 5.53 9.19
CA VAL A 108 -3.35 6.20 10.09
C VAL A 108 -3.69 7.58 9.56
N ILE A 109 -4.98 7.85 9.40
CA ILE A 109 -5.54 9.15 9.06
C ILE A 109 -6.73 9.37 10.01
N ASP A 110 -6.79 10.53 10.66
CA ASP A 110 -7.90 10.88 11.55
C ASP A 110 -9.13 11.38 10.77
N ASP A 111 -10.24 11.60 11.48
CA ASP A 111 -11.50 12.06 10.89
C ASP A 111 -11.41 13.44 10.22
N LYS A 112 -10.35 14.21 10.50
CA LYS A 112 -10.08 15.52 9.89
C LYS A 112 -9.12 15.42 8.70
N GLY A 113 -8.70 14.22 8.32
CA GLY A 113 -7.76 13.98 7.23
C GLY A 113 -6.30 14.22 7.60
N TYR A 114 -5.97 14.25 8.89
CA TYR A 114 -4.60 14.39 9.38
C TYR A 114 -3.90 13.03 9.49
N SER A 115 -2.71 12.93 8.90
CA SER A 115 -1.81 11.79 9.05
C SER A 115 -0.56 12.21 9.84
N PRO A 116 -0.29 11.63 11.02
CA PRO A 116 0.91 11.95 11.80
C PRO A 116 2.20 11.61 11.06
N PHE A 117 2.17 10.54 10.26
CA PHE A 117 3.30 10.11 9.45
C PHE A 117 3.59 11.12 8.33
N TRP A 118 2.54 11.54 7.60
CA TRP A 118 2.67 12.57 6.57
C TRP A 118 3.19 13.87 7.16
N GLU A 119 2.61 14.37 8.26
CA GLU A 119 3.05 15.64 8.87
C GLU A 119 4.55 15.63 9.23
N SER A 120 5.02 14.51 9.76
CA SER A 120 6.41 14.34 10.18
C SER A 120 7.39 14.27 9.00
N LEU A 121 6.97 13.78 7.84
CA LEU A 121 7.81 13.65 6.64
C LEU A 121 7.68 14.84 5.67
N ALA A 122 6.47 15.36 5.50
CA ALA A 122 6.10 16.33 4.48
C ALA A 122 6.37 17.77 4.90
N SER A 123 6.42 18.07 6.20
CA SER A 123 6.73 19.40 6.76
C SER A 123 8.09 19.94 6.32
N VAL A 124 8.99 19.07 5.85
CA VAL A 124 10.32 19.44 5.35
C VAL A 124 10.31 19.84 3.86
N SER A 125 9.31 19.48 3.03
CA SER A 125 9.37 19.75 1.58
C SER A 125 8.06 19.98 0.80
N SER A 126 6.87 19.91 1.41
CA SER A 126 5.61 19.80 0.64
C SER A 126 4.68 21.00 0.83
N ARG A 127 4.11 21.52 -0.27
CA ARG A 127 3.08 22.58 -0.27
C ARG A 127 1.63 22.05 -0.10
N TRP A 128 1.45 20.76 0.19
CA TRP A 128 0.16 20.07 0.08
C TRP A 128 -0.24 19.38 1.37
N SER A 129 -1.55 19.34 1.67
CA SER A 129 -2.12 18.55 2.78
C SER A 129 -2.15 17.05 2.44
N SER A 130 -2.21 16.19 3.47
CA SER A 130 -2.25 14.71 3.31
C SER A 130 -3.33 14.24 2.34
N ALA A 131 -4.57 14.72 2.51
CA ALA A 131 -5.69 14.36 1.64
C ALA A 131 -5.49 14.83 0.17
N GLY A 132 -4.81 15.98 -0.03
CA GLY A 132 -4.48 16.48 -1.36
C GLY A 132 -3.38 15.65 -2.03
N ALA A 133 -2.39 15.18 -1.27
CA ALA A 133 -1.34 14.28 -1.76
C ALA A 133 -1.92 12.91 -2.16
N ASP A 134 -2.80 12.33 -1.33
CA ASP A 134 -3.46 11.05 -1.63
C ASP A 134 -4.34 11.13 -2.89
N TYR A 135 -5.08 12.22 -3.07
CA TYR A 135 -5.88 12.45 -4.28
C TYR A 135 -5.01 12.55 -5.54
N LEU A 136 -3.84 13.20 -5.44
CA LEU A 136 -2.90 13.31 -6.56
C LEU A 136 -2.19 11.98 -6.85
N CYS A 137 -1.83 11.20 -5.83
CA CYS A 137 -1.28 9.85 -6.01
C CYS A 137 -2.32 8.88 -6.59
N GLY A 138 -3.60 9.01 -6.22
CA GLY A 138 -4.68 8.21 -6.80
C GLY A 138 -4.98 8.51 -8.27
N ASN A 139 -4.66 9.73 -8.74
CA ASN A 139 -4.91 10.18 -10.11
C ASN A 139 -3.67 10.18 -11.02
N ARG A 140 -2.46 9.98 -10.48
CA ARG A 140 -1.22 9.89 -11.28
C ARG A 140 -0.81 8.45 -11.48
N THR A 141 -0.74 8.04 -12.74
CA THR A 141 -0.21 6.76 -13.19
C THR A 141 1.32 6.62 -13.03
N GLU A 142 2.07 7.71 -12.81
CA GLU A 142 3.51 7.72 -13.09
C GLU A 142 4.46 7.57 -11.88
N LYS A 143 4.01 7.71 -10.62
CA LYS A 143 4.85 7.42 -9.43
C LYS A 143 3.98 7.07 -8.22
N ARG A 144 4.11 5.83 -7.72
CA ARG A 144 3.43 5.39 -6.49
C ARG A 144 4.41 5.41 -5.32
N LEU A 145 4.26 6.41 -4.46
CA LEU A 145 4.85 6.43 -3.12
C LEU A 145 3.85 5.81 -2.15
N SER A 146 4.20 4.68 -1.54
CA SER A 146 3.45 4.16 -0.41
C SER A 146 3.80 4.97 0.84
N LEU A 147 2.79 5.59 1.45
CA LEU A 147 2.92 6.48 2.61
C LEU A 147 2.35 5.86 3.89
N SER A 148 2.25 4.54 3.93
CA SER A 148 1.66 3.77 5.04
C SER A 148 2.66 3.36 6.10
#